data_AF-A0A975BVW5-F1
#
_entry.id   AF-A0A975BVW5-F1
#
_cell.length_a   1.000
_cell.length_b   1.000
_cell.length_c   1.000
_cell.angle_alpha   90.00
_cell.angle_beta   90.00
_cell.angle_gamma   90.00
#
_symmetry.space_group_name_H-M   'P 1'
#
loop_
_entity.id
_entity.type
_entity.pdbx_description
1 polymer ?
#
loop_
_entity_poly.entity_id
_entity_poly.type
_entity_poly.pdbx_seq_one_letter_code
_entity_poly.pdbx_strand_id
1 'polypeptide(L)'
;MKNQMTPTLSLILETDKIYCFFPLLQHGVMLQTRIGRSIRDMLCHGFGVSPEYLENRIETIFLNGKPVDDAGSAIVRDGSVLALSAAMPGLVGSTFRKGGHLAAFRSTITHPKEEADVPVYKGVFILKLFNLLVRELGPVFLKRGVWIRKNELEAFLRRQSEIFQAECKAVKKDGKEIKPEKLHEVSWSDEHEIVQLIVNSTSDR
;
A
#
# COMPACT_ATOMS: atom_id res chain seq x y z
N MET A 1 16.98 4.89 -27.30
CA MET A 1 15.94 4.58 -26.31
C MET A 1 16.35 5.23 -25.01
N LYS A 2 15.69 6.33 -24.59
CA LYS A 2 16.06 7.01 -23.35
C LYS A 2 15.74 6.05 -22.21
N ASN A 3 16.77 5.67 -21.45
CA ASN A 3 16.64 4.94 -20.20
C ASN A 3 15.99 5.92 -19.19
N GLN A 4 14.67 6.13 -19.30
CA GLN A 4 13.95 7.02 -18.37
C GLN A 4 13.93 6.30 -17.03
N MET A 5 14.90 6.67 -16.19
CA MET A 5 14.99 6.25 -14.81
C MET A 5 13.68 6.64 -14.12
N THR A 6 13.00 5.67 -13.52
CA THR A 6 11.77 5.92 -12.77
C THR A 6 12.07 6.97 -11.70
N PRO A 7 11.30 8.08 -11.62
CA PRO A 7 11.57 9.11 -10.63
C PRO A 7 11.37 8.56 -9.23
N THR A 8 12.23 8.98 -8.31
CA THR A 8 12.24 8.46 -6.94
C THR A 8 12.30 9.58 -5.91
N LEU A 9 11.61 9.36 -4.80
CA LEU A 9 11.77 10.13 -3.58
C LEU A 9 12.07 9.17 -2.44
N SER A 10 13.22 9.34 -1.80
CA SER A 10 13.59 8.58 -0.60
C SER A 10 13.69 9.51 0.59
N LEU A 11 13.01 9.18 1.68
CA LEU A 11 13.09 9.91 2.94
C LEU A 11 13.61 8.99 4.05
N ILE A 12 14.33 9.60 4.99
CA ILE A 12 14.68 8.98 6.27
C ILE A 12 14.11 9.88 7.37
N LEU A 13 13.26 9.32 8.20
CA LEU A 13 12.54 10.02 9.27
C LEU A 13 12.78 9.33 10.60
N GLU A 14 12.46 10.03 11.69
CA GLU A 14 12.27 9.35 12.98
C GLU A 14 11.11 8.34 12.91
N THR A 15 11.29 7.20 13.58
CA THR A 15 10.37 6.04 13.52
C THR A 15 8.94 6.41 13.91
N ASP A 16 8.78 7.32 14.87
CA ASP A 16 7.47 7.76 15.32
C ASP A 16 6.77 8.68 14.30
N LYS A 17 7.42 9.15 13.23
CA LYS A 17 6.83 10.11 12.25
C LYS A 17 6.32 9.47 10.97
N ILE A 18 6.46 8.15 10.80
CA ILE A 18 5.98 7.45 9.60
C ILE A 18 4.46 7.61 9.41
N TYR A 19 3.71 7.88 10.48
CA TYR A 19 2.26 8.08 10.42
C TYR A 19 1.82 9.20 9.47
N CYS A 20 2.71 10.16 9.17
CA CYS A 20 2.42 11.22 8.20
C CYS A 20 2.07 10.67 6.82
N PHE A 21 2.52 9.46 6.46
CA PHE A 21 2.24 8.80 5.18
C PHE A 21 0.99 7.90 5.20
N PHE A 22 0.37 7.68 6.37
CA PHE A 22 -0.83 6.85 6.48
C PHE A 22 -2.00 7.32 5.62
N PRO A 23 -2.25 8.63 5.44
CA PRO A 23 -3.27 9.09 4.51
C PRO A 23 -3.05 8.58 3.09
N LEU A 24 -1.80 8.52 2.59
CA LEU A 24 -1.50 7.98 1.26
C LEU A 24 -1.82 6.49 1.18
N LEU A 25 -1.44 5.71 2.20
CA LEU A 25 -1.74 4.29 2.30
C LEU A 25 -3.24 3.99 2.42
N GLN A 26 -4.02 4.91 3.01
CA GLN A 26 -5.47 4.80 3.11
C GLN A 26 -6.16 5.14 1.78
N HIS A 27 -5.67 6.17 1.07
CA HIS A 27 -6.18 6.54 -0.26
C HIS A 27 -5.89 5.46 -1.29
N GLY A 28 -4.69 4.89 -1.23
CA GLY A 28 -4.22 3.77 -2.03
C GLY A 28 -2.88 4.05 -2.68
N VAL A 29 -1.98 3.08 -2.59
CA VAL A 29 -0.66 3.15 -3.23
C VAL A 29 -0.47 1.98 -4.17
N MET A 30 0.27 2.18 -5.25
CA MET A 30 0.57 1.15 -6.23
C MET A 30 1.73 0.29 -5.74
N LEU A 31 1.61 -1.03 -5.93
CA LEU A 31 2.66 -2.01 -5.67
C LEU A 31 2.90 -2.85 -6.91
N GLN A 32 4.16 -2.93 -7.33
CA GLN A 32 4.59 -3.81 -8.41
C GLN A 32 4.90 -5.20 -7.86
N THR A 33 4.28 -6.24 -8.45
CA THR A 33 4.53 -7.64 -8.06
C THR A 33 4.18 -8.61 -9.19
N ARG A 34 4.30 -9.91 -8.94
CA ARG A 34 3.77 -10.96 -9.83
C ARG A 34 2.28 -11.14 -9.55
N ILE A 35 1.48 -10.78 -10.53
CA ILE A 35 0.01 -10.80 -10.53
C ILE A 35 -0.46 -12.11 -11.17
N GLY A 36 -1.77 -12.44 -11.10
CA GLY A 36 -2.30 -13.74 -11.51
C GLY A 36 -2.16 -14.81 -10.44
N ARG A 37 -2.07 -14.40 -9.17
CA ARG A 37 -1.95 -15.26 -7.99
C ARG A 37 -3.02 -14.91 -6.96
N SER A 38 -3.27 -15.84 -6.05
CA SER A 38 -4.16 -15.60 -4.91
C SER A 38 -3.66 -14.44 -4.03
N ILE A 39 -4.57 -13.77 -3.33
CA ILE A 39 -4.21 -12.75 -2.32
C ILE A 39 -3.25 -13.35 -1.28
N ARG A 40 -3.50 -14.59 -0.83
CA ARG A 40 -2.64 -15.31 0.11
C ARG A 40 -1.22 -15.46 -0.42
N ASP A 41 -1.06 -15.99 -1.63
CA ASP A 41 0.27 -16.19 -2.22
C ASP A 41 1.00 -14.87 -2.44
N MET A 42 0.28 -13.86 -2.91
CA MET A 42 0.85 -12.53 -3.16
C MET A 42 1.35 -11.89 -1.86
N LEU A 43 0.55 -11.90 -0.79
CA LEU A 43 0.94 -11.29 0.49
C LEU A 43 2.05 -12.08 1.18
N CYS A 44 1.93 -13.41 1.26
CA CYS A 44 2.89 -14.24 1.98
C CYS A 44 4.22 -14.36 1.24
N HIS A 45 4.20 -14.73 -0.04
CA HIS A 45 5.43 -14.96 -0.80
C HIS A 45 5.97 -13.69 -1.46
N GLY A 46 5.09 -12.77 -1.87
CA GLY A 46 5.49 -11.53 -2.55
C GLY A 46 5.96 -10.43 -1.58
N PHE A 47 5.29 -10.31 -0.44
CA PHE A 47 5.50 -9.21 0.51
C PHE A 47 5.94 -9.65 1.91
N GLY A 48 6.07 -10.96 2.17
CA GLY A 48 6.60 -11.48 3.44
C GLY A 48 5.62 -11.38 4.61
N VAL A 49 4.32 -11.25 4.35
CA VAL A 49 3.29 -11.31 5.40
C VAL A 49 3.18 -12.74 5.91
N SER A 50 3.37 -12.99 7.21
CA SER A 50 3.29 -14.37 7.70
C SER A 50 1.88 -14.96 7.49
N PRO A 51 1.76 -16.28 7.21
CA PRO A 51 0.46 -16.92 7.12
C PRO A 51 -0.38 -16.74 8.40
N GLU A 52 0.23 -16.77 9.58
CA GLU A 52 -0.50 -16.53 10.84
C GLU A 52 -1.00 -15.09 10.94
N TYR A 53 -0.23 -14.10 10.47
CA TYR A 53 -0.66 -12.71 10.45
C TYR A 53 -1.84 -12.51 9.51
N LEU A 54 -1.78 -13.08 8.30
CA LEU A 54 -2.89 -13.02 7.33
C LEU A 54 -4.17 -13.64 7.90
N GLU A 55 -4.08 -14.74 8.64
CA GLU A 55 -5.26 -15.42 9.16
C GLU A 55 -5.83 -14.75 10.42
N ASN A 56 -4.96 -14.26 11.32
CA ASN A 56 -5.38 -13.81 12.65
C ASN A 56 -5.46 -12.28 12.81
N ARG A 57 -4.78 -11.51 11.95
CA ARG A 57 -4.73 -10.03 12.06
C ARG A 57 -5.53 -9.34 10.97
N ILE A 58 -5.60 -9.93 9.77
CA ILE A 58 -6.34 -9.38 8.64
C ILE A 58 -7.76 -9.97 8.65
N GLU A 59 -8.67 -9.26 9.31
CA GLU A 59 -10.06 -9.72 9.45
C GLU A 59 -10.97 -9.31 8.29
N THR A 60 -10.61 -8.26 7.55
CA THR A 60 -11.44 -7.76 6.44
C THR A 60 -10.59 -7.57 5.20
N ILE A 61 -11.02 -8.21 4.12
CA ILE A 61 -10.38 -8.15 2.81
C ILE A 61 -11.45 -7.73 1.80
N PHE A 62 -11.14 -6.69 1.03
CA PHE A 62 -11.91 -6.33 -0.14
C PHE A 62 -11.03 -6.37 -1.38
N LEU A 63 -11.51 -7.04 -2.43
CA LEU A 63 -10.92 -7.02 -3.76
C LEU A 63 -11.88 -6.33 -4.71
N ASN A 64 -11.45 -5.22 -5.32
CA ASN A 64 -12.26 -4.39 -6.22
C ASN A 64 -13.61 -3.98 -5.60
N GLY A 65 -13.59 -3.64 -4.31
CA GLY A 65 -14.78 -3.24 -3.55
C GLY A 65 -15.69 -4.39 -3.12
N LYS A 66 -15.35 -5.64 -3.45
CA LYS A 66 -16.11 -6.82 -3.03
C LYS A 66 -15.43 -7.53 -1.86
N PRO A 67 -16.18 -7.93 -0.81
CA PRO A 67 -15.60 -8.68 0.29
C PRO A 67 -15.08 -10.04 -0.17
N VAL A 68 -13.98 -10.47 0.44
CA VAL A 68 -13.31 -11.75 0.18
C VAL A 68 -13.25 -12.56 1.46
N ASP A 69 -13.87 -13.75 1.43
CA ASP A 69 -13.86 -14.69 2.55
C ASP A 69 -12.67 -15.67 2.52
N ASP A 70 -12.16 -16.00 1.34
CA ASP A 70 -11.00 -16.86 1.19
C ASP A 70 -9.92 -16.17 0.36
N ALA A 71 -8.84 -15.75 1.05
CA ALA A 71 -7.68 -15.13 0.42
C ALA A 71 -6.93 -16.09 -0.51
N GLY A 72 -7.09 -17.41 -0.36
CA GLY A 72 -6.49 -18.41 -1.24
C GLY A 72 -7.23 -18.57 -2.57
N SER A 73 -8.49 -18.14 -2.66
CA SER A 73 -9.31 -18.34 -3.85
C SER A 73 -9.58 -17.07 -4.66
N ALA A 74 -9.19 -15.90 -4.16
CA ALA A 74 -9.36 -14.62 -4.83
C ALA A 74 -8.06 -14.23 -5.55
N ILE A 75 -8.12 -14.09 -6.88
CA ILE A 75 -6.96 -13.80 -7.72
C ILE A 75 -6.78 -12.30 -7.88
N VAL A 76 -5.58 -11.80 -7.59
CA VAL A 76 -5.20 -10.42 -7.87
C VAL A 76 -4.85 -10.30 -9.35
N ARG A 77 -5.46 -9.33 -10.03
CA ARG A 77 -5.20 -8.95 -11.43
C ARG A 77 -4.58 -7.57 -11.54
N ASP A 78 -4.03 -7.25 -12.70
CA ASP A 78 -3.41 -5.95 -12.94
C ASP A 78 -4.47 -4.85 -12.79
N GLY A 79 -4.11 -3.76 -12.10
CA GLY A 79 -5.01 -2.68 -11.71
C GLY A 79 -5.98 -3.00 -10.57
N SER A 80 -5.93 -4.19 -9.96
CA SER A 80 -6.86 -4.53 -8.86
C SER A 80 -6.67 -3.61 -7.66
N VAL A 81 -7.76 -3.31 -6.95
CA VAL A 81 -7.74 -2.59 -5.68
C VAL A 81 -7.93 -3.57 -4.53
N LEU A 82 -6.90 -3.75 -3.72
CA LEU A 82 -6.91 -4.58 -2.52
C LEU A 82 -6.97 -3.67 -1.28
N ALA A 83 -8.07 -3.74 -0.55
CA ALA A 83 -8.23 -3.04 0.73
C ALA A 83 -8.19 -4.04 1.89
N LEU A 84 -7.32 -3.79 2.86
CA LEU A 84 -7.10 -4.63 4.03
C LEU A 84 -7.42 -3.84 5.29
N SER A 85 -8.16 -4.47 6.21
CA SER A 85 -8.41 -3.93 7.55
C SER A 85 -8.30 -5.04 8.60
N ALA A 86 -7.91 -4.62 9.81
CA ALA A 86 -8.00 -5.44 11.00
C ALA A 86 -9.47 -5.50 11.48
N ALA A 87 -9.70 -6.03 12.68
CA ALA A 87 -11.00 -5.96 13.33
C ALA A 87 -11.59 -4.54 13.23
N MET A 88 -12.79 -4.46 12.67
CA MET A 88 -13.58 -3.24 12.66
C MET A 88 -14.63 -3.35 13.78
N PRO A 89 -14.81 -2.34 14.64
CA PRO A 89 -15.91 -2.35 15.59
C PRO A 89 -17.26 -2.07 14.92
N GLY A 90 -18.35 -2.49 15.56
CA GLY A 90 -19.72 -2.18 15.14
C GLY A 90 -20.25 -3.01 13.97
N LEU A 91 -21.36 -2.56 13.39
CA LEU A 91 -22.12 -3.30 12.37
C LEU A 91 -21.33 -3.56 11.08
N VAL A 92 -20.46 -2.62 10.69
CA VAL A 92 -19.58 -2.78 9.52
C VAL A 92 -18.64 -3.96 9.75
N GLY A 93 -18.05 -4.08 10.94
CA GLY A 93 -17.16 -5.20 11.25
C GLY A 93 -17.87 -6.53 11.35
N SER A 94 -19.02 -6.60 12.02
CA SER A 94 -19.78 -7.85 12.12
C SER A 94 -20.23 -8.37 10.75
N THR A 95 -20.55 -7.46 9.81
CA THR A 95 -20.98 -7.79 8.45
C THR A 95 -19.80 -8.13 7.54
N PHE A 96 -18.66 -7.44 7.69
CA PHE A 96 -17.55 -7.56 6.75
C PHE A 96 -16.41 -8.51 7.16
N ARG A 97 -16.38 -8.97 8.42
CA ARG A 97 -15.39 -9.94 8.91
C ARG A 97 -15.37 -11.21 8.06
N LYS A 98 -14.18 -11.57 7.58
CA LYS A 98 -13.86 -12.82 6.88
C LYS A 98 -14.33 -14.01 7.73
N GLY A 99 -15.15 -14.90 7.15
CA GLY A 99 -15.68 -16.06 7.87
C GLY A 99 -16.61 -15.73 9.06
N GLY A 100 -17.15 -14.52 9.13
CA GLY A 100 -18.11 -14.12 10.17
C GLY A 100 -19.48 -14.79 10.04
N HIS A 101 -20.23 -14.86 11.13
CA HIS A 101 -21.58 -15.47 11.15
C HIS A 101 -22.57 -14.76 10.21
N LEU A 102 -22.36 -13.46 9.96
CA LEU A 102 -23.15 -12.67 9.02
C LEU A 102 -22.64 -12.74 7.56
N ALA A 103 -21.57 -13.49 7.28
CA ALA A 103 -21.05 -13.65 5.91
C ALA A 103 -22.09 -14.26 4.97
N ALA A 104 -23.01 -15.09 5.49
CA ALA A 104 -24.12 -15.65 4.72
C ALA A 104 -25.05 -14.58 4.12
N PHE A 105 -25.17 -13.40 4.74
CA PHE A 105 -26.03 -12.30 4.27
C PHE A 105 -25.43 -11.50 3.09
N ARG A 106 -24.15 -11.72 2.75
CA ARG A 106 -23.47 -11.06 1.62
C ARG A 106 -23.11 -12.03 0.48
N SER A 107 -23.67 -13.24 0.48
CA SER A 107 -23.40 -14.25 -0.56
C SER A 107 -23.63 -13.72 -1.98
N THR A 108 -24.56 -12.78 -2.16
CA THR A 108 -24.86 -12.12 -3.45
C THR A 108 -23.80 -11.11 -3.92
N ILE A 109 -22.93 -10.61 -3.03
CA ILE A 109 -21.92 -9.57 -3.35
C ILE A 109 -20.47 -10.00 -3.10
N THR A 110 -20.26 -11.23 -2.64
CA THR A 110 -18.92 -11.80 -2.36
C THR A 110 -18.18 -12.06 -3.66
N HIS A 111 -16.86 -11.86 -3.66
CA HIS A 111 -16.05 -12.16 -4.84
C HIS A 111 -16.17 -13.66 -5.19
N PRO A 112 -16.54 -14.02 -6.43
CA PRO A 112 -16.67 -15.42 -6.81
C PRO A 112 -15.32 -16.13 -6.76
N LYS A 113 -15.37 -17.43 -6.51
CA LYS A 113 -14.21 -18.33 -6.60
C LYS A 113 -13.79 -18.41 -8.06
N GLU A 114 -12.53 -18.14 -8.37
CA GLU A 114 -12.04 -18.12 -9.75
C GLU A 114 -11.15 -19.33 -10.05
N GLU A 115 -11.26 -19.85 -11.27
CA GLU A 115 -10.41 -20.93 -11.76
C GLU A 115 -8.99 -20.43 -12.08
N ALA A 116 -8.02 -21.30 -11.82
CA ALA A 116 -6.62 -20.97 -11.59
C ALA A 116 -5.77 -20.66 -12.85
N ASP A 117 -6.38 -20.58 -14.04
CA ASP A 117 -5.63 -20.49 -15.31
C ASP A 117 -5.38 -19.04 -15.75
N VAL A 118 -4.99 -18.18 -14.80
CA VAL A 118 -4.57 -16.81 -15.08
C VAL A 118 -3.05 -16.79 -15.24
N PRO A 119 -2.49 -16.30 -16.37
CA PRO A 119 -1.06 -16.22 -16.54
C PRO A 119 -0.42 -15.35 -15.45
N VAL A 120 0.71 -15.80 -14.91
CA VAL A 120 1.48 -15.05 -13.91
C VAL A 120 2.46 -14.12 -14.62
N TYR A 121 2.30 -12.82 -14.45
CA TYR A 121 3.17 -11.80 -15.05
C TYR A 121 3.43 -10.63 -14.09
N LYS A 122 4.40 -9.77 -14.43
CA LYS A 122 4.65 -8.54 -13.66
C LYS A 122 3.52 -7.55 -13.92
N GLY A 123 2.89 -7.07 -12.87
CA GLY A 123 1.86 -6.03 -12.95
C GLY A 123 1.79 -5.22 -11.68
N VAL A 124 0.77 -4.39 -11.60
CA VAL A 124 0.52 -3.44 -10.53
C VAL A 124 -0.83 -3.74 -9.88
N PHE A 125 -0.91 -3.63 -8.56
CA PHE A 125 -2.19 -3.51 -7.86
C PHE A 125 -2.13 -2.32 -6.90
N ILE A 126 -3.29 -1.84 -6.49
CA ILE A 126 -3.45 -0.73 -5.55
C ILE A 126 -3.74 -1.33 -4.17
N LEU A 127 -2.89 -1.04 -3.20
CA LEU A 127 -3.09 -1.43 -1.81
C LEU A 127 -3.68 -0.27 -1.01
N LYS A 128 -4.74 -0.56 -0.25
CA LYS A 128 -5.30 0.33 0.78
C LYS A 128 -5.23 -0.34 2.15
N LEU A 129 -4.70 0.39 3.14
CA LEU A 129 -4.59 -0.10 4.51
C LEU A 129 -5.45 0.74 5.45
N PHE A 130 -6.23 0.07 6.28
CA PHE A 130 -7.14 0.71 7.24
C PHE A 130 -6.87 0.24 8.68
N ASN A 131 -7.41 1.01 9.62
CA ASN A 131 -7.37 0.74 11.06
C ASN A 131 -5.95 0.44 11.54
N LEU A 132 -5.77 -0.66 12.28
CA LEU A 132 -4.48 -1.03 12.86
C LEU A 132 -3.46 -1.47 11.79
N LEU A 133 -3.92 -2.01 10.65
CA LEU A 133 -3.01 -2.51 9.61
C LEU A 133 -2.20 -1.39 8.95
N VAL A 134 -2.69 -0.15 8.90
CA VAL A 134 -1.89 0.96 8.38
C VAL A 134 -0.65 1.22 9.23
N ARG A 135 -0.74 0.98 10.55
CA ARG A 135 0.38 1.13 11.49
C ARG A 135 1.34 -0.04 11.42
N GLU A 136 0.82 -1.26 11.29
CA GLU A 136 1.62 -2.48 11.33
C GLU A 136 2.29 -2.81 9.99
N LEU A 137 1.56 -2.67 8.88
CA LEU A 137 2.06 -3.01 7.56
C LEU A 137 2.56 -1.80 6.77
N GLY A 138 2.05 -0.60 7.06
CA GLY A 138 2.41 0.62 6.33
C GLY A 138 3.92 0.87 6.25
N PRO A 139 4.66 0.85 7.37
CA PRO A 139 6.12 1.01 7.37
C PRO A 139 6.83 -0.04 6.49
N VAL A 140 6.37 -1.29 6.51
CA VAL A 140 6.95 -2.38 5.71
C VAL A 140 6.84 -2.09 4.21
N PHE A 141 5.65 -1.67 3.76
CA PHE A 141 5.44 -1.32 2.35
C PHE A 141 6.20 -0.06 1.94
N LEU A 142 6.20 0.98 2.77
CA LEU A 142 6.93 2.22 2.51
C LEU A 142 8.44 2.02 2.42
N LYS A 143 9.01 1.16 3.28
CA LYS A 143 10.44 0.80 3.27
C LYS A 143 10.82 0.07 1.99
N ARG A 144 9.96 -0.84 1.52
CA ARG A 144 10.16 -1.57 0.25
C ARG A 144 10.03 -0.65 -0.97
N GLY A 145 9.27 0.41 -0.84
CA GLY A 145 8.96 1.35 -1.91
C GLY A 145 7.56 1.12 -2.46
N VAL A 146 6.81 2.21 -2.56
CA VAL A 146 5.46 2.24 -3.13
C VAL A 146 5.42 3.25 -4.28
N TRP A 147 4.52 3.05 -5.23
CA TRP A 147 4.34 3.98 -6.35
C TRP A 147 3.10 4.83 -6.10
N ILE A 148 3.23 6.13 -6.34
CA ILE A 148 2.18 7.12 -6.12
C ILE A 148 2.09 7.99 -7.36
N ARG A 149 0.89 8.48 -7.70
CA ARG A 149 0.76 9.45 -8.79
C ARG A 149 1.55 10.71 -8.45
N LYS A 150 2.28 11.25 -9.44
CA LYS A 150 3.12 12.45 -9.26
C LYS A 150 2.35 13.57 -8.54
N ASN A 151 1.18 13.92 -9.08
CA ASN A 151 0.38 15.04 -8.58
C ASN A 151 -0.12 14.82 -7.13
N GLU A 152 -0.41 13.57 -6.76
CA GLU A 152 -0.83 13.24 -5.39
C GLU A 152 0.34 13.38 -4.41
N LEU A 153 1.53 12.91 -4.81
CA LEU A 153 2.73 13.05 -3.99
C LEU A 153 3.14 14.52 -3.86
N GLU A 154 3.20 15.28 -4.96
CA GLU A 154 3.51 16.71 -4.92
C GLU A 154 2.51 17.49 -4.05
N ALA A 155 1.21 17.21 -4.17
CA ALA A 155 0.19 17.83 -3.33
C ALA A 155 0.35 17.45 -1.85
N PHE A 156 0.73 16.20 -1.56
CA PHE A 156 1.04 15.75 -0.21
C PHE A 156 2.24 16.51 0.37
N LEU A 157 3.34 16.63 -0.37
CA LEU A 157 4.57 17.28 0.09
C LEU A 157 4.36 18.79 0.32
N ARG A 158 3.60 19.46 -0.54
CA ARG A 158 3.24 20.89 -0.39
C ARG A 158 2.42 21.19 0.87
N ARG A 159 1.69 20.20 1.40
CA ARG A 159 0.86 20.33 2.61
C ARG A 159 1.61 20.00 3.89
N GLN A 160 2.85 19.52 3.80
CA GLN A 160 3.64 19.19 4.98
C GLN A 160 4.11 20.44 5.71
N SER A 161 3.98 20.42 7.03
CA SER A 161 4.42 21.52 7.90
C SER A 161 5.94 21.59 8.03
N GLU A 162 6.45 22.71 8.52
CA GLU A 162 7.86 22.87 8.89
C GLU A 162 8.31 21.81 9.92
N ILE A 163 7.40 21.39 10.81
CA ILE A 163 7.66 20.30 11.77
C ILE A 163 8.01 19.02 11.01
N PHE A 164 7.22 18.63 10.01
CA PHE A 164 7.53 17.44 9.20
C PHE A 164 8.89 17.52 8.50
N GLN A 165 9.23 18.71 7.99
CA GLN A 165 10.52 18.95 7.34
C GLN A 165 11.68 18.78 8.32
N ALA A 166 11.56 19.28 9.56
CA ALA A 166 12.56 19.13 10.61
C ALA A 166 12.80 17.66 11.03
N GLU A 167 11.77 16.81 10.90
CA GLU A 167 11.85 15.38 11.22
C GLU A 167 12.53 14.55 10.11
N CYS A 168 12.66 15.10 8.90
CA CYS A 168 13.36 14.44 7.80
C CYS A 168 14.89 14.54 8.01
N LYS A 169 15.51 13.42 8.39
CA LYS A 169 16.97 13.34 8.57
C LYS A 169 17.74 13.34 7.26
N ALA A 170 17.15 12.76 6.21
CA ALA A 170 17.72 12.77 4.88
C ALA A 170 16.60 12.71 3.84
N VAL A 171 16.77 13.45 2.76
CA VAL A 171 15.86 13.43 1.61
C VAL A 171 16.67 13.27 0.35
N LYS A 172 16.31 12.32 -0.50
CA LYS A 172 16.91 12.12 -1.82
C LYS A 172 15.83 12.16 -2.89
N LYS A 173 16.02 13.04 -3.86
CA LYS A 173 15.22 13.10 -5.09
C LYS A 173 16.04 12.55 -6.24
N ASP A 174 15.54 11.51 -6.88
CA ASP A 174 16.20 10.84 -8.01
C ASP A 174 17.65 10.44 -7.68
N GLY A 175 17.86 9.98 -6.43
CA GLY A 175 19.16 9.62 -5.86
C GLY A 175 20.03 10.78 -5.38
N LYS A 176 19.67 12.05 -5.68
CA LYS A 176 20.42 13.23 -5.26
C LYS A 176 19.88 13.78 -3.95
N GLU A 177 20.78 14.07 -3.02
CA GLU A 177 20.41 14.64 -1.73
C GLU A 177 19.87 16.06 -1.90
N ILE A 178 18.75 16.34 -1.23
CA ILE A 178 18.15 17.67 -1.15
C ILE A 178 17.91 18.02 0.30
N LYS A 179 17.87 19.32 0.58
CA LYS A 179 17.56 19.81 1.91
C LYS A 179 16.09 19.58 2.26
N PRO A 180 15.73 19.10 3.46
CA PRO A 180 14.35 18.88 3.87
C PRO A 180 13.42 20.09 3.72
N GLU A 181 13.94 21.30 3.89
CA GLU A 181 13.17 22.54 3.78
C GLU A 181 12.66 22.73 2.35
N LYS A 182 13.33 22.14 1.34
CA LYS A 182 12.92 22.19 -0.07
C LYS A 182 11.88 21.14 -0.45
N LEU A 183 11.42 20.32 0.49
CA LEU A 183 10.53 19.21 0.17
C LEU A 183 9.21 19.67 -0.46
N HIS A 184 8.69 20.82 -0.03
CA HIS A 184 7.48 21.42 -0.58
C HIS A 184 7.66 21.97 -2.01
N GLU A 185 8.90 22.20 -2.45
CA GLU A 185 9.26 22.65 -3.79
C GLU A 185 9.52 21.47 -4.75
N VAL A 186 9.56 20.24 -4.23
CA VAL A 186 9.86 19.05 -5.04
C VAL A 186 8.79 18.87 -6.11
N SER A 187 9.24 18.76 -7.35
CA SER A 187 8.42 18.42 -8.49
C SER A 187 9.18 17.52 -9.48
N TRP A 188 8.42 16.84 -10.34
CA TRP A 188 8.96 16.05 -11.44
C TRP A 188 8.40 16.48 -12.79
N SER A 189 9.13 16.13 -13.85
CA SER A 189 8.72 16.39 -15.24
C SER A 189 7.31 15.88 -15.52
N ASP A 190 6.59 16.53 -16.42
CA ASP A 190 5.27 16.09 -16.90
C ASP A 190 5.32 14.78 -17.69
N GLU A 191 6.51 14.36 -18.14
CA GLU A 191 6.73 13.04 -18.74
C GLU A 191 6.56 11.89 -17.73
N HIS A 192 6.52 12.18 -16.43
CA HIS A 192 6.38 11.16 -15.38
C HIS A 192 4.99 11.20 -14.73
N GLU A 193 4.26 10.09 -14.83
CA GLU A 193 2.94 9.96 -14.21
C GLU A 193 3.00 9.46 -12.76
N ILE A 194 4.00 8.64 -12.45
CA ILE A 194 4.17 7.97 -11.16
C ILE A 194 5.58 8.18 -10.62
N VAL A 195 5.68 8.28 -9.29
CA VAL A 195 6.93 8.42 -8.54
C VAL A 195 7.03 7.29 -7.53
N GLN A 196 8.21 6.68 -7.42
CA GLN A 196 8.48 5.71 -6.38
C GLN A 196 8.84 6.45 -5.08
N LEU A 197 8.04 6.26 -4.05
CA LEU A 197 8.27 6.75 -2.70
C LEU A 197 8.87 5.63 -1.85
N ILE A 198 10.02 5.91 -1.23
CA ILE A 198 10.69 5.02 -0.27
C ILE A 198 10.84 5.79 1.04
N VAL A 199 10.38 5.21 2.15
CA VAL A 199 10.49 5.84 3.47
C VAL A 199 11.13 4.87 4.44
N ASN A 200 12.25 5.28 5.03
CA ASN A 200 12.96 4.51 6.05
C ASN A 200 12.88 5.22 7.40
N SER A 201 12.99 4.43 8.47
CA SER A 201 13.10 4.94 9.82
C SER A 201 14.56 4.99 10.29
N THR A 202 14.87 5.87 11.24
CA THR A 202 16.19 5.93 11.90
C THR A 202 16.52 4.66 12.69
N SER A 203 15.52 3.93 13.19
CA SER A 203 15.70 2.66 13.91
C SER A 203 16.06 1.47 13.00
N ASP A 204 16.05 1.65 11.67
CA ASP A 204 16.39 0.62 10.69
C ASP A 204 17.87 0.61 10.27
N ARG A 205 18.73 1.45 10.89
CA ARG A 205 20.18 1.54 10.66
C ARG A 205 20.95 0.94 11.82
#